data_AF-A0A8H4UHE7-F1
#
_entry.id   AF-A0A8H4UHE7-F1
#
_cell.length_a   1.000
_cell.length_b   1.000
_cell.length_c   1.000
_cell.angle_alpha   90.00
_cell.angle_beta   90.00
_cell.angle_gamma   90.00
#
_symmetry.space_group_name_H-M   'P 1'
#
loop_
_entity.id
_entity.type
_entity.pdbx_description
1 polymer ?
#
loop_
_entity_poly.entity_id
_entity_poly.type
_entity_poly.pdbx_seq_one_letter_code
_entity_poly.pdbx_strand_id
1 'polypeptide(L)' 'MGKKAIQFGGGNIGRGFVAEFLHESGYEVVFVDVVPQVIDSLNSNKTYEVTEISEEGEKTKTITNY' A
#
# COMPACT_ATOMS: atom_id res chain seq x y z
N MET A 1 -15.45 -9.35 11.24
CA MET A 1 -14.20 -8.77 11.79
C MET A 1 -13.15 -8.94 10.70
N GLY A 2 -12.69 -7.85 10.07
CA GLY A 2 -11.72 -7.92 8.97
C GLY A 2 -10.33 -8.35 9.48
N LYS A 3 -9.53 -9.00 8.63
CA LYS A 3 -8.14 -9.33 8.98
C LYS A 3 -7.28 -8.07 8.86
N LYS A 4 -6.36 -7.86 9.80
CA LYS A 4 -5.41 -6.74 9.79
C LYS A 4 -3.98 -7.23 9.63
N ALA A 5 -3.16 -6.50 8.90
CA ALA A 5 -1.74 -6.78 8.73
C ALA A 5 -0.92 -5.51 9.00
N ILE A 6 0.21 -5.64 9.68
CA ILE A 6 1.12 -4.53 9.95
C ILE A 6 2.30 -4.62 8.98
N GLN A 7 2.49 -3.58 8.18
CA GLN A 7 3.60 -3.45 7.26
C GLN A 7 4.67 -2.52 7.85
N PHE A 8 5.77 -3.10 8.30
CA PHE A 8 6.96 -2.34 8.71
C PHE A 8 7.75 -1.92 7.47
N GLY A 9 7.96 -0.61 7.32
CA GLY A 9 8.51 0.01 6.12
C GLY A 9 7.43 0.33 5.10
N GLY A 10 7.08 1.61 5.02
CA GLY A 10 6.10 2.18 4.10
C GLY A 10 6.72 2.76 2.83
N GLY A 11 7.96 2.43 2.49
CA GLY A 11 8.62 2.84 1.24
C GLY A 11 8.06 2.15 -0.01
N ASN A 12 8.78 2.23 -1.14
CA ASN A 12 8.28 1.74 -2.44
C ASN A 12 7.90 0.26 -2.44
N ILE A 13 8.74 -0.63 -1.89
CA ILE A 13 8.43 -2.08 -1.81
C ILE A 13 7.29 -2.35 -0.83
N GLY A 14 7.22 -1.59 0.27
CA GLY A 14 6.13 -1.71 1.24
C GLY A 14 4.79 -1.40 0.59
N ARG A 15 4.68 -0.28 -0.13
CA ARG A 15 3.42 0.18 -0.73
C ARG A 15 3.07 -0.51 -2.06
N GLY A 16 4.07 -0.70 -2.92
CA GLY A 16 3.92 -1.16 -4.29
C GLY A 16 4.12 -2.66 -4.49
N PHE A 17 4.23 -3.44 -3.43
CA PHE A 17 4.26 -4.89 -3.53
C PHE A 17 3.61 -5.58 -2.33
N VAL A 18 4.15 -5.38 -1.11
CA VAL A 18 3.67 -6.13 0.06
C VAL A 18 2.27 -5.70 0.49
N ALA A 19 2.04 -4.39 0.63
CA ALA A 19 0.73 -3.86 1.01
C ALA A 19 -0.33 -4.10 -0.07
N GLU A 20 0.05 -4.03 -1.35
CA GLU A 20 -0.82 -4.41 -2.46
C GLU A 20 -1.27 -5.87 -2.36
N PHE A 21 -0.33 -6.79 -2.17
CA PHE A 21 -0.65 -8.22 -2.00
C PHE A 21 -1.56 -8.48 -0.80
N LEU A 22 -1.30 -7.81 0.33
CA LEU A 22 -2.13 -7.92 1.53
C LEU A 22 -3.53 -7.36 1.30
N HIS A 23 -3.65 -6.22 0.62
CA HIS A 23 -4.92 -5.64 0.25
C HIS A 23 -5.72 -6.56 -0.67
N GLU A 24 -5.11 -7.10 -1.73
CA GLU A 24 -5.75 -8.05 -2.64
C GLU A 24 -6.18 -9.33 -1.91
N SER A 25 -5.47 -9.70 -0.85
CA SER A 25 -5.81 -10.81 0.05
C SER A 25 -6.90 -10.49 1.08
N GLY A 26 -7.48 -9.29 1.05
CA GLY A 26 -8.59 -8.86 1.92
C GLY A 26 -8.19 -8.38 3.31
N TYR A 27 -6.93 -7.98 3.50
CA TYR A 27 -6.47 -7.37 4.75
C TYR A 27 -6.66 -5.85 4.74
N GLU A 28 -6.98 -5.28 5.90
CA GLU A 28 -6.64 -3.90 6.21
C GLU A 28 -5.16 -3.82 6.54
N VAL A 29 -4.43 -2.97 5.84
CA VAL A 29 -2.99 -2.76 6.10
C VAL A 29 -2.84 -1.65 7.13
N VAL A 30 -1.78 -1.70 7.94
CA VAL A 30 -1.38 -0.60 8.82
C VAL A 30 0.12 -0.39 8.63
N PHE A 31 0.51 0.77 8.13
CA PHE A 31 1.92 1.09 7.91
C PHE A 31 2.64 1.59 9.17
N VAL A 32 3.89 1.15 9.35
CA VAL A 32 4.80 1.64 10.38
C VAL A 32 6.13 2.01 9.72
N ASP A 33 6.56 3.26 9.86
CA ASP A 33 7.82 3.76 9.29
C ASP A 33 8.41 4.85 10.20
N VAL A 34 9.72 5.09 10.08
CA VAL A 34 10.43 6.15 10.80
C VAL A 34 10.44 7.47 10.03
N VAL A 35 10.07 7.47 8.74
CA VAL A 35 10.01 8.67 7.90
C VAL A 35 8.64 9.35 8.04
N PRO A 36 8.53 10.50 8.75
CA PRO A 36 7.24 11.10 9.06
C PRO A 36 6.44 11.50 7.82
N GLN A 37 7.12 12.03 6.79
CA GLN A 37 6.48 12.44 5.53
C GLN A 37 5.73 11.31 4.83
N VAL A 38 6.22 10.06 4.94
CA VAL A 38 5.54 8.89 4.38
C VAL A 38 4.26 8.60 5.15
N ILE A 39 4.34 8.58 6.47
CA ILE A 39 3.20 8.32 7.36
C ILE A 39 2.15 9.43 7.27
N ASP A 40 2.58 10.69 7.24
CA ASP A 40 1.69 11.84 7.12
C ASP A 40 0.93 11.82 5.79
N SER A 41 1.64 11.50 4.68
CA SER A 41 1.02 11.33 3.37
C SER A 41 0.02 10.16 3.37
N LEU A 42 0.38 9.01 3.92
CA LEU A 42 -0.51 7.85 4.01
C LEU A 42 -1.76 8.15 4.83
N ASN A 43 -1.63 8.82 5.97
CA ASN A 43 -2.77 9.18 6.83
C ASN A 43 -3.68 10.25 6.23
N SER A 44 -3.12 11.18 5.44
CA SER A 44 -3.86 12.26 4.81
C SER A 44 -4.65 11.80 3.58
N ASN A 45 -4.23 10.71 2.93
CA ASN A 45 -4.86 10.15 1.75
C ASN A 45 -5.67 8.90 2.09
N LYS A 46 -6.86 8.74 1.49
CA LYS A 46 -7.69 7.53 1.67
C LYS A 46 -7.32 6.39 0.73
N THR A 47 -6.57 6.71 -0.32
CA THR A 47 -6.17 5.79 -1.38
C THR A 47 -4.80 6.20 -1.94
N TYR A 48 -4.05 5.25 -2.51
CA TYR A 48 -2.92 5.54 -3.40
C TYR A 48 -2.93 4.59 -4.60
N GLU A 49 -2.11 4.87 -5.61
CA GLU A 49 -2.02 4.06 -6.82
C GLU A 49 -0.70 3.28 -6.87
N VAL A 50 -0.77 2.04 -7.37
CA VAL A 50 0.39 1.26 -7.78
C VAL A 50 0.28 1.02 -9.27
N THR A 51 1.32 1.42 -10.00
CA THR A 51 1.41 1.26 -11.45
C THR A 51 2.40 0.16 -11.78
N GLU A 52 1.90 -0.92 -12.38
CA GLU A 52 2.68 -2.02 -12.91
C GLU A 52 2.98 -1.77 -14.40
N ILE A 53 4.26 -1.84 -14.76
CA ILE A 53 4.74 -1.63 -16.14
C ILE A 53 5.36 -2.94 -16.62
N SER A 54 4.88 -3.46 -17.75
CA SER A 54 5.38 -4.67 -18.39
C SER A 54 5.35 -4.56 -19.92
N GLU A 55 5.78 -5.62 -20.61
CA GLU A 55 5.64 -5.72 -22.07
C GLU A 55 4.17 -5.68 -22.54
N GLU A 56 3.23 -6.04 -21.66
CA GLU A 56 1.79 -6.02 -21.92
C GLU A 56 1.19 -4.61 -21.76
N GLY A 57 1.98 -3.64 -21.29
CA GLY A 57 1.57 -2.25 -21.10
C GLY A 57 1.57 -1.80 -19.64
N GLU A 58 0.76 -0.79 -19.36
CA GLU A 58 0.61 -0.15 -18.05
C GLU A 58 -0.71 -0.57 -17.38
N LYS A 59 -0.63 -1.01 -16.12
CA LYS A 59 -1.79 -1.35 -15.30
C LYS A 59 -1.72 -0.64 -13.96
N THR A 60 -2.74 0.15 -13.66
CA THR A 60 -2.85 0.84 -12.37
C THR A 60 -3.84 0.13 -11.46
N LYS A 61 -3.43 -0.07 -10.20
CA LYS A 61 -4.26 -0.61 -9.12
C LYS A 61 -4.42 0.45 -8.04
N THR A 62 -5.66 0.68 -7.61
CA THR A 62 -5.95 1.57 -6.49
C THR A 62 -5.91 0.80 -5.19
N ILE A 63 -5.04 1.22 -4.27
CA ILE A 63 -4.98 0.66 -2.93
C ILE A 63 -5.86 1.49 -2.01
N THR A 64 -6.71 0.81 -1.26
CA THR A 64 -7.60 1.38 -0.25
C THR A 64 -7.43 0.62 1.06
N ASN A 65 -8.02 1.11 2.16
CA ASN A 65 -8.10 0.38 3.43
C ASN A 65 -6.72 -0.05 3.97
N TYR A 66 -5.80 0.92 4.08
CA TYR A 66 -4.45 0.78 4.60
C TYR A 66 -4.14 1.82 5.69
#